data_AF-A0A117LXQ7-F1
#
_entry.id   AF-A0A117LXQ7-F1
#
_cell.length_a   1.000
_cell.length_b   1.000
_cell.length_c   1.000
_cell.angle_alpha   90.00
_cell.angle_beta   90.00
_cell.angle_gamma   90.00
#
_symmetry.space_group_name_H-M   'P 1'
#
loop_
_entity.id
_entity.type
_entity.pdbx_description
1 polymer ?
#
loop_
_entity_poly.entity_id
_entity_poly.type
_entity_poly.pdbx_seq_one_letter_code
_entity_poly.pdbx_strand_id
1 'polypeptide(L)'
;MKFNVKFEDFTDSNSIELICEKLKGLKKEGSYNLVIEYNNHIEEYVFLDDEFLEVKPEHLRYLRDCRNKCTDLSFDLKNIYLLGQTDYSDSKGLKVTLEKTSQVETGKNVYWPTKQMFLYDNGKRELDARLQTNDIDYDEYETRLRILQADLGFMDAIEEDYYIH
;
A
#
# COMPACT_ATOMS: atom_id res chain seq x y z
N MET A 1 -14.54 6.29 1.65
CA MET A 1 -15.45 5.27 1.05
C MET A 1 -14.65 4.00 0.88
N LYS A 2 -15.24 2.82 1.07
CA LYS A 2 -14.56 1.52 0.86
C LYS A 2 -15.42 0.62 -0.01
N PHE A 3 -14.83 -0.07 -0.98
CA PHE A 3 -15.52 -1.01 -1.87
C PHE A 3 -14.55 -2.02 -2.48
N ASN A 4 -15.09 -3.15 -2.94
CA ASN A 4 -14.33 -4.16 -3.65
C ASN A 4 -14.61 -4.11 -5.15
N VAL A 5 -13.62 -4.50 -5.95
CA VAL A 5 -13.68 -4.60 -7.41
C VAL A 5 -13.11 -5.94 -7.84
N LYS A 6 -13.78 -6.62 -8.78
CA LYS A 6 -13.26 -7.87 -9.36
C LYS A 6 -11.97 -7.55 -10.11
N PHE A 7 -10.96 -8.38 -9.93
CA PHE A 7 -9.65 -8.19 -10.54
C PHE A 7 -9.02 -9.55 -10.79
N GLU A 8 -8.53 -9.74 -12.00
CA GLU A 8 -7.86 -10.99 -12.40
C GLU A 8 -6.35 -10.81 -12.42
N ASP A 9 -5.85 -9.74 -13.07
CA ASP A 9 -4.44 -9.34 -13.08
C ASP A 9 -4.26 -7.86 -13.51
N PHE A 10 -3.02 -7.37 -13.52
CA PHE A 10 -2.68 -5.99 -13.89
C PHE A 10 -2.79 -5.68 -15.39
N THR A 11 -3.15 -6.65 -16.22
CA THR A 11 -3.52 -6.44 -17.63
C THR A 11 -5.02 -6.21 -17.79
N ASP A 12 -5.82 -6.52 -16.77
CA ASP A 12 -7.26 -6.29 -16.75
C ASP A 12 -7.62 -4.80 -16.62
N SER A 13 -7.95 -4.17 -17.75
CA SER A 13 -8.42 -2.79 -17.80
C SER A 13 -9.85 -2.58 -17.26
N ASN A 14 -10.64 -3.66 -17.10
CA ASN A 14 -12.03 -3.58 -16.64
C ASN A 14 -12.09 -3.16 -15.16
N SER A 15 -11.14 -3.64 -14.36
CA SER A 15 -11.01 -3.26 -12.95
C SER A 15 -10.92 -1.73 -12.75
N ILE A 16 -10.16 -1.03 -13.60
CA ILE A 16 -10.05 0.44 -13.57
C ILE A 16 -11.38 1.10 -13.89
N GLU A 17 -12.12 0.60 -14.89
CA GLU A 17 -13.42 1.14 -15.27
C GLU A 17 -14.42 1.04 -14.12
N LEU A 18 -14.48 -0.13 -13.48
CA LEU A 18 -15.34 -0.37 -12.32
C LEU A 18 -14.98 0.54 -11.12
N ILE A 19 -13.69 0.82 -10.90
CA ILE A 19 -13.24 1.80 -9.91
C ILE A 19 -13.79 3.18 -10.26
N CYS A 20 -13.54 3.66 -11.48
CA CYS A 20 -13.94 4.99 -11.92
C CYS A 20 -15.47 5.16 -11.89
N GLU A 21 -16.25 4.16 -12.28
CA GLU A 21 -17.71 4.18 -12.22
C GLU A 21 -18.22 4.35 -10.79
N LYS A 22 -17.68 3.58 -9.84
CA LYS A 22 -18.03 3.71 -8.42
C LYS A 22 -17.65 5.08 -7.85
N LEU A 23 -16.55 5.66 -8.32
CA LEU A 23 -16.09 6.99 -7.89
C LEU A 23 -16.90 8.13 -8.53
N LYS A 24 -17.35 8.00 -9.79
CA LYS A 24 -18.20 8.99 -10.48
C LYS A 24 -19.50 9.27 -9.75
N GLY A 25 -20.03 8.28 -9.03
CA GLY A 25 -21.22 8.42 -8.18
C GLY A 25 -21.03 9.34 -6.97
N LEU A 26 -19.80 9.72 -6.63
CA LEU A 26 -19.50 10.60 -5.50
C LEU A 26 -19.52 12.07 -5.95
N LYS A 27 -20.59 12.79 -5.59
CA LYS A 27 -20.58 14.25 -5.58
C LYS A 27 -19.88 14.73 -4.32
N LYS A 28 -18.55 14.72 -4.29
CA LYS A 28 -17.77 15.24 -3.17
C LYS A 28 -16.75 16.23 -3.66
N GLU A 29 -16.76 17.44 -3.13
CA GLU A 29 -15.69 18.41 -3.34
C GLU A 29 -14.51 18.11 -2.40
N GLY A 30 -13.30 18.50 -2.83
CA GLY A 30 -12.06 18.40 -2.06
C GLY A 30 -11.04 17.44 -2.66
N SER A 31 -9.97 17.20 -1.88
CA SER A 31 -8.83 16.39 -2.29
C SER A 31 -8.85 15.01 -1.63
N TYR A 32 -8.51 13.98 -2.39
CA TYR A 32 -8.57 12.59 -1.94
C TYR A 32 -7.33 11.78 -2.35
N ASN A 33 -7.01 10.80 -1.53
CA ASN A 33 -6.13 9.69 -1.84
C ASN A 33 -6.96 8.46 -2.21
N LEU A 34 -6.53 7.73 -3.24
CA LEU A 34 -7.09 6.44 -3.64
C LEU A 34 -6.09 5.35 -3.24
N VAL A 35 -6.53 4.46 -2.37
CA VAL A 35 -5.75 3.30 -1.93
C VAL A 35 -6.36 2.06 -2.57
N ILE A 36 -5.55 1.34 -3.35
CA ILE A 36 -5.89 0.11 -4.04
C ILE A 36 -5.05 -1.00 -3.41
N GLU A 37 -5.71 -1.87 -2.67
CA GLU A 37 -5.12 -3.05 -2.04
C GLU A 37 -5.42 -4.26 -2.92
N TYR A 38 -4.39 -5.01 -3.36
CA TYR A 38 -4.54 -6.25 -4.13
C TYR A 38 -4.01 -7.43 -3.33
N ASN A 39 -4.66 -8.59 -3.46
CA ASN A 39 -4.12 -9.79 -2.85
C ASN A 39 -2.89 -10.25 -3.65
N ASN A 40 -1.73 -10.22 -3.00
CA ASN A 40 -0.55 -10.85 -3.54
C ASN A 40 -0.61 -12.29 -3.04
N HIS A 41 -1.08 -13.23 -3.88
CA HIS A 41 -1.15 -14.64 -3.49
C HIS A 41 0.27 -15.11 -3.15
N ILE A 42 0.59 -15.10 -1.86
CA ILE A 42 1.74 -15.79 -1.30
C ILE A 42 1.29 -17.24 -1.19
N GLU A 43 1.51 -18.04 -2.23
CA GLU A 43 1.48 -19.48 -2.05
C GLU A 43 2.55 -19.81 -1.00
N GLU A 44 2.18 -20.55 0.06
CA GLU A 44 2.98 -20.85 1.27
C GLU A 44 4.37 -21.48 1.01
N TYR A 45 4.79 -21.67 -0.25
CA TYR A 45 5.99 -22.39 -0.65
C TYR A 45 7.01 -21.60 -1.46
N VAL A 46 6.86 -20.27 -1.60
CA VAL A 46 7.85 -19.47 -2.35
C VAL A 46 8.28 -18.22 -1.58
N PHE A 47 9.00 -18.45 -0.48
CA PHE A 47 10.05 -17.50 -0.04
C PHE A 47 11.26 -17.62 -0.97
N LEU A 48 11.06 -17.42 -2.28
CA LEU A 48 12.19 -17.19 -3.18
C LEU A 48 12.34 -15.67 -3.30
N ASP A 49 13.41 -15.24 -2.66
CA ASP A 49 13.88 -13.87 -2.47
C ASP A 49 13.87 -13.03 -3.76
N ASP A 50 13.64 -11.73 -3.60
CA ASP A 50 13.74 -10.64 -4.58
C ASP A 50 12.62 -10.44 -5.62
N GLU A 51 12.05 -11.47 -6.27
CA GLU A 51 11.06 -11.24 -7.37
C GLU A 51 9.74 -10.57 -6.89
N PHE A 52 9.37 -10.79 -5.63
CA PHE A 52 8.11 -10.29 -5.06
C PHE A 52 8.24 -8.89 -4.47
N LEU A 53 9.46 -8.41 -4.25
CA LEU A 53 9.75 -7.03 -3.85
C LEU A 53 10.00 -6.12 -5.07
N GLU A 54 10.05 -6.71 -6.27
CA GLU A 54 10.33 -5.97 -7.49
C GLU A 54 9.10 -5.21 -8.00
N VAL A 55 9.33 -3.94 -8.34
CA VAL A 55 8.33 -3.12 -9.02
C VAL A 55 8.20 -3.54 -10.48
N LYS A 56 7.24 -4.41 -10.78
CA LYS A 56 6.98 -4.83 -12.16
C LYS A 56 6.43 -3.68 -13.04
N PRO A 57 6.80 -3.61 -14.34
CA PRO A 57 6.31 -2.57 -15.26
C PRO A 57 4.78 -2.49 -15.38
N GLU A 58 4.09 -3.62 -15.24
CA GLU A 58 2.62 -3.69 -15.24
C GLU A 58 1.98 -2.93 -14.08
N HIS A 59 2.57 -2.94 -12.88
CA HIS A 59 2.08 -2.16 -11.73
C HIS A 59 2.14 -0.66 -12.02
N LEU A 60 3.25 -0.21 -12.60
CA LEU A 60 3.46 1.19 -12.96
C LEU A 60 2.51 1.63 -14.09
N ARG A 61 2.31 0.77 -15.10
CA ARG A 61 1.34 1.00 -16.17
C ARG A 61 -0.08 1.10 -15.61
N TYR A 62 -0.48 0.16 -14.76
CA TYR A 62 -1.79 0.15 -14.12
C TYR A 62 -2.06 1.43 -13.33
N LEU A 63 -1.10 1.88 -12.51
CA LEU A 63 -1.19 3.13 -11.77
C LEU A 63 -1.34 4.36 -12.67
N ARG A 64 -0.58 4.41 -13.77
CA ARG A 64 -0.67 5.51 -14.75
C ARG A 64 -2.04 5.53 -15.43
N ASP A 65 -2.51 4.37 -15.88
CA ASP A 65 -3.77 4.25 -16.61
C ASP A 65 -4.96 4.53 -15.68
N CYS A 66 -4.89 4.10 -14.42
CA CYS A 66 -5.87 4.42 -13.39
C CYS A 66 -5.94 5.93 -13.12
N ARG A 67 -4.78 6.61 -12.99
CA ARG A 67 -4.75 8.06 -12.84
C ARG A 67 -5.37 8.76 -14.04
N ASN A 68 -5.00 8.36 -15.25
CA ASN A 68 -5.52 8.95 -16.48
C ASN A 68 -7.05 8.78 -16.59
N LYS A 69 -7.61 7.61 -16.23
CA LYS A 69 -9.07 7.42 -16.24
C LYS A 69 -9.79 8.18 -15.11
N CYS A 70 -9.11 8.47 -14.02
CA CYS A 70 -9.67 9.23 -12.90
C CYS A 70 -9.61 10.76 -13.06
N THR A 71 -9.04 11.30 -14.14
CA THR A 71 -8.93 12.76 -14.32
C THR A 71 -10.26 13.48 -14.43
N ASP A 72 -11.30 12.78 -14.91
CA ASP A 72 -12.62 13.36 -15.16
C ASP A 72 -13.55 13.30 -13.94
N LEU A 73 -13.01 12.94 -12.77
CA LEU A 73 -13.77 12.91 -11.52
C LEU A 73 -14.01 14.32 -10.99
N SER A 74 -15.09 14.49 -10.23
CA SER A 74 -15.51 15.77 -9.65
C SER A 74 -14.64 16.25 -8.48
N PHE A 75 -13.61 15.51 -8.13
CA PHE A 75 -12.70 15.79 -7.02
C PHE A 75 -11.25 15.62 -7.43
N ASP A 76 -10.38 16.27 -6.66
CA ASP A 76 -8.95 16.24 -6.92
C ASP A 76 -8.31 14.99 -6.34
N LEU A 77 -7.71 14.16 -7.21
CA LEU A 77 -7.04 12.95 -6.81
C LEU A 77 -5.53 13.20 -6.60
N LYS A 78 -5.12 13.29 -5.34
CA LYS A 78 -3.74 13.52 -4.93
C LYS A 78 -2.91 12.27 -5.14
N ASN A 79 -2.99 11.28 -4.25
CA ASN A 79 -2.16 10.08 -4.38
C ASN A 79 -2.98 8.86 -4.79
N ILE A 80 -2.37 8.02 -5.63
CA ILE A 80 -2.85 6.66 -5.85
C ILE A 80 -1.82 5.72 -5.25
N TYR A 81 -2.24 4.94 -4.26
CA TYR A 81 -1.44 3.91 -3.62
C TYR A 81 -1.87 2.55 -4.16
N LEU A 82 -0.92 1.78 -4.67
CA LEU A 82 -1.11 0.37 -4.98
C LEU A 82 -0.30 -0.45 -3.98
N LEU A 83 -0.99 -1.18 -3.12
CA LEU A 83 -0.40 -1.90 -1.99
C LEU A 83 -0.75 -3.38 -2.10
N GLY A 84 0.26 -4.26 -2.12
CA GLY A 84 -0.01 -5.69 -1.97
C GLY A 84 -0.46 -6.03 -0.56
N GLN A 85 -1.33 -7.02 -0.41
CA GLN A 85 -1.71 -7.58 0.88
C GLN A 85 -1.34 -9.06 0.94
N THR A 86 -1.01 -9.50 2.14
CA THR A 86 -0.68 -10.89 2.46
C THR A 86 -1.89 -11.63 3.03
N ASP A 87 -3.09 -11.35 2.48
CA ASP A 87 -4.32 -11.98 2.97
C ASP A 87 -4.49 -13.34 2.29
N TYR A 88 -4.79 -14.39 3.07
CA TYR A 88 -4.99 -15.74 2.54
C TYR A 88 -6.40 -15.95 1.98
N SER A 89 -7.19 -14.89 1.82
CA SER A 89 -8.51 -14.99 1.21
C SER A 89 -8.41 -15.28 -0.29
N ASP A 90 -8.94 -16.42 -0.73
CA ASP A 90 -9.02 -16.86 -2.14
C ASP A 90 -9.81 -15.92 -3.07
N SER A 91 -10.30 -14.78 -2.56
CA SER A 91 -11.01 -13.80 -3.37
C SER A 91 -10.03 -12.94 -4.16
N LYS A 92 -9.83 -13.31 -5.44
CA LYS A 92 -9.21 -12.44 -6.44
C LYS A 92 -10.02 -11.14 -6.57
N GLY A 93 -9.47 -10.03 -6.10
CA GLY A 93 -10.15 -8.75 -6.08
C GLY A 93 -9.27 -7.62 -5.58
N LEU A 94 -9.65 -6.39 -5.91
CA LEU A 94 -9.09 -5.17 -5.35
C LEU A 94 -9.99 -4.66 -4.25
N LYS A 95 -9.38 -4.30 -3.12
CA LYS A 95 -10.02 -3.53 -2.08
C LYS A 95 -9.63 -2.07 -2.23
N VAL A 96 -10.62 -1.22 -2.45
CA VAL A 96 -10.41 0.16 -2.84
C VAL A 96 -10.96 1.07 -1.76
N THR A 97 -10.11 1.99 -1.29
CA THR A 97 -10.46 3.00 -0.29
C THR A 97 -10.20 4.38 -0.84
N LEU A 98 -11.18 5.27 -0.71
CA LEU A 98 -11.03 6.69 -0.97
C LEU A 98 -10.98 7.44 0.37
N GLU A 99 -9.87 8.14 0.60
CA GLU A 99 -9.54 8.83 1.86
C GLU A 99 -9.40 10.32 1.60
N LYS A 100 -10.03 11.15 2.45
CA LYS A 100 -9.89 12.60 2.31
C LYS A 100 -8.49 13.01 2.76
N THR A 101 -7.85 13.91 2.02
CA THR A 101 -6.52 14.42 2.35
C THR A 101 -6.50 15.94 2.34
N SER A 102 -5.62 16.51 3.15
CA SER A 102 -5.26 17.93 3.14
C SER A 102 -3.94 18.19 2.40
N GLN A 103 -3.35 17.17 1.77
CA GLN A 103 -2.11 17.33 1.02
C GLN A 103 -2.25 18.39 -0.06
N VAL A 104 -1.29 19.33 -0.05
CA VAL A 104 -1.22 20.44 -1.00
C VAL A 104 -0.29 20.10 -2.18
N GLU A 105 0.58 19.11 -2.01
CA GLU A 105 1.57 18.68 -3.00
C GLU A 105 0.94 18.15 -4.30
N THR A 106 1.77 18.12 -5.34
CA THR A 106 1.43 17.50 -6.62
C THR A 106 1.15 16.01 -6.42
N GLY A 107 0.07 15.54 -7.05
CA GLY A 107 -0.33 14.15 -6.93
C GLY A 107 0.71 13.17 -7.47
N LYS A 108 0.94 12.07 -6.75
CA LYS A 108 1.89 11.02 -7.15
C LYS A 108 1.27 9.63 -7.17
N ASN A 109 1.88 8.74 -7.94
CA ASN A 109 1.60 7.32 -7.91
C ASN A 109 2.61 6.65 -6.98
N VAL A 110 2.13 5.85 -6.03
CA VAL A 110 2.95 5.19 -5.02
C VAL A 110 2.65 3.70 -5.07
N TYR A 111 3.68 2.88 -5.21
CA TYR A 111 3.57 1.44 -5.19
C TYR A 111 4.37 0.88 -4.02
N TRP A 112 3.79 -0.09 -3.31
CA TRP A 112 4.50 -0.91 -2.35
C TRP A 112 4.15 -2.40 -2.56
N PRO A 113 5.16 -3.29 -2.62
CA PRO A 113 4.93 -4.72 -2.79
C PRO A 113 4.05 -5.31 -1.70
N THR A 114 4.20 -4.83 -0.46
CA THR A 114 3.33 -5.19 0.66
C THR A 114 2.91 -3.96 1.45
N LYS A 115 1.70 -4.00 2.00
CA LYS A 115 1.17 -2.97 2.90
C LYS A 115 2.01 -2.87 4.18
N GLN A 116 2.55 -3.99 4.66
CA GLN A 116 3.42 -4.06 5.83
C GLN A 116 4.68 -3.21 5.63
N MET A 117 5.33 -3.29 4.46
CA MET A 117 6.50 -2.44 4.16
C MET A 117 6.14 -0.95 4.17
N PHE A 118 5.00 -0.58 3.58
CA PHE A 118 4.52 0.80 3.61
C PHE A 118 4.28 1.30 5.04
N LEU A 119 3.63 0.49 5.89
CA LEU A 119 3.37 0.83 7.29
C LEU A 119 4.66 0.94 8.09
N TYR A 120 5.63 0.05 7.84
CA TYR A 120 6.93 0.07 8.50
C TYR A 120 7.71 1.33 8.16
N ASP A 121 7.87 1.67 6.88
CA ASP A 121 8.60 2.86 6.46
C ASP A 121 7.96 4.14 7.05
N ASN A 122 6.63 4.23 7.07
CA ASN A 122 5.96 5.37 7.68
C ASN A 122 6.15 5.43 9.20
N GLY A 123 5.99 4.30 9.90
CA GLY A 123 6.20 4.22 11.35
C GLY A 123 7.65 4.53 11.74
N LYS A 124 8.62 4.01 10.98
CA LYS A 124 10.04 4.30 11.19
C LYS A 124 10.34 5.78 11.01
N ARG A 125 9.81 6.44 9.97
CA ARG A 125 10.01 7.89 9.77
C ARG A 125 9.46 8.72 10.93
N GLU A 126 8.35 8.31 11.52
CA GLU A 126 7.80 8.96 12.71
C GLU A 126 8.74 8.80 13.92
N LEU A 127 9.26 7.59 14.14
CA LEU A 127 10.26 7.34 15.19
C LEU A 127 11.55 8.13 14.96
N ASP A 128 12.04 8.19 13.71
CA ASP A 128 13.22 8.96 13.34
C ASP A 128 13.02 10.45 13.64
N ALA A 129 11.86 11.00 13.30
CA ALA A 129 11.53 12.40 13.58
C ALA A 129 11.52 12.69 15.09
N ARG A 130 10.93 11.79 15.88
CA ARG A 130 10.87 11.92 17.36
C ARG A 130 12.25 11.81 18.01
N LEU A 131 13.12 10.95 17.47
CA LEU A 131 14.50 10.86 17.93
C LEU A 131 15.26 12.16 17.60
N GLN A 132 15.08 12.70 16.39
CA GLN A 132 15.70 13.96 15.97
C GLN A 132 15.25 15.17 16.81
N THR A 133 13.99 15.20 17.25
CA THR A 133 13.45 16.24 18.15
C THR A 133 13.82 16.01 19.62
N ASN A 134 14.46 14.89 19.96
CA ASN A 134 14.72 14.42 21.32
C ASN A 134 13.42 14.20 22.14
N ASP A 135 12.30 13.91 21.47
CA ASP A 135 11.05 13.54 22.14
C ASP A 135 11.12 12.12 22.73
N ILE A 136 12.05 11.29 22.22
CA ILE A 136 12.42 9.97 22.73
C ILE A 136 13.95 9.86 22.77
N ASP A 137 14.47 9.01 23.66
CA ASP A 137 15.88 8.64 23.65
C ASP A 137 16.15 7.43 22.74
N TYR A 138 17.43 7.06 22.62
CA TYR A 138 17.87 5.98 21.74
C TYR A 138 17.34 4.60 22.20
N ASP A 139 17.29 4.35 23.51
CA ASP A 139 16.83 3.06 24.05
C ASP A 139 15.33 2.87 23.81
N GLU A 140 14.55 3.95 23.97
CA GLU A 140 13.13 3.99 23.63
C GLU A 140 12.90 3.83 22.12
N TYR A 141 13.73 4.47 21.29
CA TYR A 141 13.66 4.32 19.83
C TYR A 141 13.85 2.86 19.41
N GLU A 142 14.91 2.19 19.88
CA GLU A 142 15.20 0.79 19.56
C GLU A 142 14.07 -0.14 20.01
N THR A 143 13.53 0.09 21.21
CA THR A 143 12.41 -0.69 21.75
C THR A 143 11.16 -0.54 20.88
N ARG A 144 10.80 0.70 20.52
CA ARG A 144 9.64 0.99 19.67
C ARG A 144 9.81 0.44 18.24
N LEU A 145 11.02 0.47 17.71
CA LEU A 145 11.32 -0.07 16.39
C LEU A 145 11.12 -1.59 16.37
N ARG A 146 11.57 -2.31 17.40
CA ARG A 146 11.34 -3.77 17.53
C ARG A 146 9.86 -4.12 17.66
N ILE A 147 9.11 -3.33 18.44
CA ILE A 147 7.64 -3.52 18.55
C ILE A 147 6.99 -3.34 17.18
N LEU A 148 7.36 -2.28 16.44
CA LEU A 148 6.84 -2.04 15.09
C LEU A 148 7.17 -3.19 14.12
N GLN A 149 8.38 -3.76 14.22
CA GLN A 149 8.79 -4.92 13.42
C GLN A 149 7.98 -6.17 13.77
N ALA A 150 7.76 -6.43 15.06
CA ALA A 150 6.97 -7.56 15.53
C ALA A 150 5.49 -7.44 15.11
N ASP A 151 4.87 -6.28 15.33
CA ASP A 151 3.46 -6.02 14.99
C ASP A 151 3.16 -6.19 13.50
N LEU A 152 4.17 -5.98 12.65
CA LEU A 152 4.07 -6.11 11.20
C LEU A 152 4.56 -7.47 10.67
N GLY A 153 4.97 -8.39 11.55
CA GLY A 153 5.37 -9.75 11.21
C GLY A 153 6.77 -9.86 10.60
N PHE A 154 7.66 -8.89 10.82
CA PHE A 154 9.04 -8.94 10.31
C PHE A 154 10.00 -9.74 11.21
N MET A 155 9.66 -9.95 12.49
CA MET A 155 10.58 -10.58 13.44
C MET A 155 10.57 -12.11 13.42
N ASP A 156 9.50 -12.77 12.96
CA ASP A 156 9.48 -14.24 12.81
C ASP A 156 10.56 -14.73 11.81
N ALA A 157 10.91 -13.90 10.81
CA ALA A 157 11.97 -14.21 9.85
C ALA A 157 13.41 -14.02 10.41
N ILE A 158 13.58 -13.23 11.47
CA ILE A 158 14.92 -12.93 12.04
C ILE A 158 15.28 -13.96 13.13
N GLU A 159 14.32 -14.48 13.89
CA GLU A 159 14.60 -15.53 14.87
C GLU A 159 14.91 -16.89 14.22
N GLU A 160 14.33 -17.22 13.06
CA GLU A 160 14.65 -18.49 12.36
C GLU A 160 16.12 -18.58 11.93
N ASP A 161 16.75 -17.47 11.53
CA ASP A 161 18.17 -17.41 11.19
C ASP A 161 19.10 -17.68 12.39
N TYR A 162 18.63 -17.51 13.64
CA TYR A 162 19.39 -17.85 14.85
C TYR A 162 19.28 -19.32 15.27
N TYR A 163 18.36 -20.10 14.66
CA TYR A 163 18.17 -21.53 14.99
C TYR A 163 18.79 -22.50 13.98
N ILE A 164 19.41 -22.02 12.88
CA ILE A 164 20.23 -22.85 11.99
C ILE A 164 21.70 -22.80 12.43
N HIS A 165 22.01 -23.37 13.59
CA HIS A 165 23.38 -23.67 14.01
C HIS A 165 23.46 -25.04 14.73
#